data_AF-A0A381FD43-F1
#
_entry.id   AF-A0A381FD43-F1
#
_cell.length_a   1.000
_cell.length_b   1.000
_cell.length_c   1.000
_cell.angle_alpha   90.00
_cell.angle_beta   90.00
_cell.angle_gamma   90.00
#
_symmetry.space_group_name_H-M   'P 1'
#
loop_
_entity.id
_entity.type
_entity.pdbx_description
1 polymer ?
#
loop_
_entity_poly.entity_id
_entity_poly.type
_entity_poly.pdbx_seq_one_letter_code
_entity_poly.pdbx_strand_id
1 'polypeptide(L)'
;MARYAAAKINIVYEEENFETDLKTNLEKARDPKKGMASLLKPPPPKPNGDFQKEYDHSFVKTDSHFSHGTEHHNPMEMYASTVIYEGKNKLKIYDKTQGTINSQMYVANVFGLKMKNVQVISPFVGGGFGSGLRPQQQLFMAVMASLALKRNVRVTLSRAQMYMIGHRPPTLQHTKFGADKSGKVNAMYHKAIGETSRFEDYVEIVVNWANMLYPAENTLLEHQLVPLDVYSPLDMRAPGGSTGMHAIEVTMDEIAYQVNIDPLELRLINYSEIDKSSDKEYSSKELRKCYLKGAEKFGWNQRDPKPRSMKRGNKLVGYGMATGIWDANRIFGRAEAIMTSDGKIQVKSAVTDIGTGTFTIMTQIAADELGLPIEDVTFSYADSKMPFAPIQGGSFTTATVGPAVQAACQALNKKLFKKAKDLKNSVLGRY
;
A
#
# COMPACT_ATOMS: atom_id res chain seq x y z
N MET A 1 -4.39 -30.59 21.90
CA MET A 1 -3.16 -30.79 22.71
C MET A 1 -2.29 -29.53 22.78
N ALA A 2 -1.77 -28.96 21.67
CA ALA A 2 -0.87 -27.79 21.73
C ALA A 2 -1.43 -26.57 22.50
N ARG A 3 -2.67 -26.16 22.23
CA ARG A 3 -3.34 -25.06 22.98
C ARG A 3 -3.47 -25.36 24.48
N TYR A 4 -3.80 -26.62 24.82
CA TYR A 4 -3.90 -27.04 26.21
C TYR A 4 -2.53 -27.01 26.90
N ALA A 5 -1.48 -27.50 26.25
CA ALA A 5 -0.12 -27.42 26.77
C ALA A 5 0.35 -25.96 26.97
N ALA A 6 0.04 -25.07 26.02
CA ALA A 6 0.33 -23.64 26.17
C ALA A 6 -0.35 -23.03 27.40
N ALA A 7 -1.61 -23.42 27.69
CA ALA A 7 -2.33 -22.97 28.89
C ALA A 7 -1.79 -23.57 30.21
N LYS A 8 -0.82 -24.49 30.14
CA LYS A 8 -0.11 -25.01 31.33
C LYS A 8 1.22 -24.31 31.61
N ILE A 9 1.67 -23.44 30.71
CA ILE A 9 2.89 -22.64 30.93
C ILE A 9 2.54 -21.57 31.97
N ASN A 10 3.23 -21.60 33.11
CA ASN A 10 3.15 -20.54 34.11
C ASN A 10 4.26 -19.53 33.82
N ILE A 11 3.90 -18.28 33.53
CA ILE A 11 4.84 -17.19 33.28
C ILE A 11 4.64 -16.15 34.38
N VAL A 12 5.71 -15.85 35.10
CA VAL A 12 5.73 -14.81 36.13
C VAL A 12 6.36 -13.58 35.51
N TYR A 13 5.67 -12.44 35.63
CA TYR A 13 6.13 -11.15 35.13
C TYR A 13 6.38 -10.21 36.31
N GLU A 14 7.40 -9.37 36.19
CA GLU A 14 7.50 -8.13 36.95
C GLU A 14 6.77 -7.05 36.14
N GLU A 15 5.76 -6.43 36.73
CA GLU A 15 4.93 -5.43 36.04
C GLU A 15 5.54 -4.03 36.23
N GLU A 16 5.79 -3.35 35.11
CA GLU A 16 6.22 -1.96 35.07
C GLU A 16 5.08 -1.06 34.55
N ASN A 17 5.17 0.24 34.80
CA ASN A 17 4.24 1.21 34.22
C ASN A 17 4.37 1.22 32.69
N PHE A 18 3.24 1.27 31.99
CA PHE A 18 3.18 1.26 30.53
C PHE A 18 2.30 2.39 29.99
N GLU A 19 2.56 2.79 28.76
CA GLU A 19 1.93 3.94 28.10
C GLU A 19 1.37 3.52 26.75
N THR A 20 0.04 3.47 26.61
CA THR A 20 -0.62 2.99 25.38
C THR A 20 -1.53 4.02 24.72
N ASP A 21 -1.75 5.19 25.33
CA ASP A 21 -2.63 6.22 24.78
C ASP A 21 -1.83 7.36 24.13
N LEU A 22 -2.15 7.66 22.86
CA LEU A 22 -1.48 8.72 22.10
C LEU A 22 -1.72 10.12 22.66
N LYS A 23 -2.94 10.43 23.12
CA LYS A 23 -3.33 11.79 23.52
C LYS A 23 -2.70 12.19 24.84
N THR A 24 -2.56 11.27 25.78
CA THR A 24 -1.97 11.53 27.10
C THR A 24 -0.45 11.58 27.10
N ASN A 25 0.21 11.29 25.96
CA ASN A 25 1.67 11.18 25.84
C ASN A 25 2.25 12.12 24.76
N LEU A 26 1.51 13.17 24.38
CA LEU A 26 1.90 14.11 23.33
C LEU A 26 3.18 14.89 23.64
N GLU A 27 3.52 15.06 24.91
CA GLU A 27 4.76 15.68 25.36
C GLU A 27 6.02 14.90 24.95
N LYS A 28 5.86 13.61 24.58
CA LYS A 28 6.93 12.75 24.06
C LYS A 28 7.00 12.76 22.53
N ALA A 29 6.14 13.53 21.86
CA ALA A 29 6.18 13.65 20.42
C ALA A 29 7.54 14.15 19.96
N ARG A 30 8.12 13.44 18.99
CA ARG A 30 9.43 13.73 18.43
C ARG A 30 9.45 13.44 16.95
N ASP A 31 10.44 13.98 16.26
CA ASP A 31 10.66 13.63 14.86
C ASP A 31 11.00 12.14 14.71
N PRO A 32 10.60 11.50 13.60
CA PRO A 32 11.03 10.15 13.27
C PRO A 32 12.56 10.04 13.21
N LYS A 33 13.11 8.93 13.69
CA LYS A 33 14.55 8.65 13.56
C LYS A 33 14.95 8.57 12.09
N LYS A 34 16.10 9.15 11.75
CA LYS A 34 16.69 9.04 10.41
C LYS A 34 17.35 7.67 10.25
N GLY A 35 17.13 7.00 9.12
CA GLY A 35 17.72 5.70 8.84
C GLY A 35 17.34 5.16 7.46
N MET A 36 17.56 3.86 7.22
CA MET A 36 17.20 3.22 5.94
C MET A 36 15.70 3.35 5.62
N ALA A 37 14.84 3.34 6.64
CA ALA A 37 13.40 3.57 6.46
C ALA A 37 13.09 4.95 5.84
N SER A 38 13.94 5.96 6.09
CA SER A 38 13.78 7.31 5.52
C SER A 38 13.99 7.35 4.00
N LEU A 39 14.62 6.34 3.40
CA LEU A 39 14.73 6.23 1.93
C LEU A 39 13.41 5.80 1.29
N LEU A 40 12.60 5.03 2.01
CA LEU A 40 11.30 4.54 1.54
C LEU A 40 10.16 5.46 1.97
N LYS A 41 10.30 6.10 3.14
CA LYS A 41 9.33 6.99 3.75
C LYS A 41 10.05 8.27 4.21
N PRO A 42 10.33 9.21 3.29
CA PRO A 42 11.08 10.40 3.61
C PRO A 42 10.33 11.28 4.63
N PRO A 43 11.05 12.09 5.41
CA PRO A 43 10.41 13.11 6.26
C PRO A 43 9.61 14.09 5.39
N PRO A 44 8.72 14.91 5.99
CA PRO A 44 8.06 15.99 5.28
C PRO A 44 9.05 16.85 4.49
N PRO A 45 8.66 17.37 3.31
CA PRO A 45 9.52 18.28 2.55
C PRO A 45 9.81 19.54 3.37
N LYS A 46 10.88 20.25 3.00
CA LYS A 46 11.17 21.55 3.61
C LYS A 46 10.01 22.52 3.38
N PRO A 47 9.78 23.48 4.30
CA PRO A 47 8.81 24.54 4.06
C PRO A 47 9.08 25.26 2.74
N ASN A 48 8.01 25.62 2.04
CA ASN A 48 8.07 26.45 0.83
C ASN A 48 7.37 27.78 1.09
N GLY A 49 7.96 28.88 0.64
CA GLY A 49 7.43 30.23 0.92
C GLY A 49 7.37 30.56 2.42
N ASP A 50 6.46 31.45 2.79
CA ASP A 50 6.19 31.85 4.18
C ASP A 50 4.73 31.55 4.52
N PHE A 51 4.51 30.35 5.08
CA PHE A 51 3.17 29.89 5.45
C PHE A 51 2.45 30.89 6.36
N GLN A 52 3.11 31.37 7.42
CA GLN A 52 2.45 32.18 8.44
C GLN A 52 1.98 33.51 7.86
N LYS A 53 2.88 34.18 7.13
CA LYS A 53 2.57 35.46 6.46
C LYS A 53 1.43 35.32 5.46
N GLU A 54 1.46 34.30 4.60
CA GLU A 54 0.42 34.14 3.58
C GLU A 54 -0.92 33.74 4.21
N TYR A 55 -0.89 32.81 5.17
CA TYR A 55 -2.08 32.40 5.90
C TYR A 55 -2.76 33.58 6.58
N ASP A 56 -2.00 34.49 7.19
CA ASP A 56 -2.57 35.68 7.84
C ASP A 56 -3.23 36.65 6.85
N HIS A 57 -2.73 36.71 5.60
CA HIS A 57 -3.29 37.53 4.51
C HIS A 57 -4.42 36.86 3.71
N SER A 58 -4.65 35.55 3.87
CA SER A 58 -5.72 34.84 3.17
C SER A 58 -7.10 35.44 3.48
N PHE A 59 -7.98 35.44 2.48
CA PHE A 59 -9.34 35.96 2.60
C PHE A 59 -10.19 35.10 3.54
N VAL A 60 -10.07 33.78 3.41
CA VAL A 60 -10.66 32.81 4.34
C VAL A 60 -9.58 31.91 4.93
N LYS A 61 -9.85 31.40 6.13
CA LYS A 61 -8.88 30.63 6.93
C LYS A 61 -9.61 29.51 7.68
N THR A 62 -9.04 28.32 7.60
CA THR A 62 -9.46 27.16 8.39
C THR A 62 -8.41 26.86 9.45
N ASP A 63 -8.84 26.28 10.57
CA ASP A 63 -8.00 25.82 11.67
C ASP A 63 -8.69 24.63 12.34
N SER A 64 -8.38 23.42 11.86
CA SER A 64 -9.19 22.23 12.11
C SER A 64 -8.34 21.07 12.62
N HIS A 65 -8.87 20.38 13.62
CA HIS A 65 -8.21 19.25 14.28
C HIS A 65 -8.97 17.96 13.99
N PHE A 66 -8.24 16.94 13.58
CA PHE A 66 -8.79 15.64 13.21
C PHE A 66 -8.11 14.53 14.00
N SER A 67 -8.85 13.46 14.24
CA SER A 67 -8.29 12.24 14.81
C SER A 67 -8.94 11.03 14.16
N HIS A 68 -8.18 9.97 13.96
CA HIS A 68 -8.74 8.64 13.75
C HIS A 68 -8.12 7.65 14.72
N GLY A 69 -8.87 6.59 15.03
CA GLY A 69 -8.41 5.53 15.91
C GLY A 69 -7.63 4.45 15.17
N THR A 70 -7.20 3.45 15.94
CA THR A 70 -6.56 2.23 15.45
C THR A 70 -7.46 1.45 14.50
N GLU A 71 -6.90 1.01 13.37
CA GLU A 71 -7.60 0.13 12.42
C GLU A 71 -6.80 -1.14 12.17
N HIS A 72 -7.50 -2.27 12.02
CA HIS A 72 -6.87 -3.56 11.71
C HIS A 72 -7.32 -4.05 10.34
N HIS A 73 -6.38 -4.66 9.61
CA HIS A 73 -6.56 -5.18 8.25
C HIS A 73 -7.68 -6.20 8.14
N ASN A 74 -7.85 -6.98 9.21
CA ASN A 74 -8.85 -8.04 9.35
C ASN A 74 -9.07 -8.89 8.07
N PRO A 75 -8.01 -9.42 7.42
CA PRO A 75 -8.21 -10.38 6.35
C PRO A 75 -9.00 -11.58 6.88
N MET A 76 -9.90 -12.11 6.05
CA MET A 76 -10.76 -13.22 6.45
C MET A 76 -9.95 -14.47 6.75
N GLU A 77 -8.94 -14.75 5.94
CA GLU A 77 -7.98 -15.82 6.23
C GLU A 77 -7.01 -15.40 7.34
N MET A 78 -6.81 -16.30 8.29
CA MET A 78 -5.86 -16.19 9.39
C MET A 78 -4.41 -16.38 8.94
N TYR A 79 -3.46 -15.71 9.58
CA TYR A 79 -2.04 -15.97 9.32
C TYR A 79 -1.65 -17.39 9.75
N ALA A 80 -1.09 -18.14 8.80
CA ALA A 80 -0.61 -19.49 9.01
C ALA A 80 0.66 -19.75 8.18
N SER A 81 1.55 -20.57 8.73
CA SER A 81 2.72 -21.08 8.02
C SER A 81 2.84 -22.58 8.26
N THR A 82 3.11 -23.33 7.18
CA THR A 82 3.37 -24.77 7.21
C THR A 82 4.76 -25.02 6.68
N VAL A 83 5.65 -25.50 7.53
CA VAL A 83 7.03 -25.80 7.21
C VAL A 83 7.17 -27.30 7.02
N ILE A 84 7.68 -27.70 5.86
CA ILE A 84 8.08 -29.06 5.53
C ILE A 84 9.60 -29.13 5.68
N TYR A 85 10.07 -29.98 6.60
CA TYR A 85 11.50 -30.20 6.84
C TYR A 85 12.00 -31.29 5.89
N GLU A 86 12.84 -30.92 4.93
CA GLU A 86 13.37 -31.83 3.92
C GLU A 86 14.73 -32.44 4.31
N GLY A 87 15.17 -32.23 5.57
CA GLY A 87 16.48 -32.67 6.04
C GLY A 87 17.60 -31.69 5.69
N LYS A 88 18.74 -31.81 6.40
CA LYS A 88 19.96 -31.01 6.15
C LYS A 88 19.69 -29.49 6.07
N ASN A 89 18.80 -29.01 6.94
CA ASN A 89 18.37 -27.61 7.01
C ASN A 89 17.79 -27.07 5.69
N LYS A 90 17.09 -27.93 4.94
CA LYS A 90 16.27 -27.55 3.79
C LYS A 90 14.80 -27.50 4.19
N LEU A 91 14.14 -26.41 3.81
CA LEU A 91 12.77 -26.09 4.18
C LEU A 91 11.95 -25.77 2.93
N LYS A 92 10.78 -26.41 2.81
CA LYS A 92 9.70 -25.96 1.91
C LYS A 92 8.57 -25.41 2.77
N ILE A 93 8.22 -24.15 2.56
CA ILE A 93 7.34 -23.39 3.44
C ILE A 93 6.12 -22.94 2.64
N TYR A 94 4.93 -23.30 3.09
CA TYR A 94 3.67 -22.70 2.65
C TYR A 94 3.30 -21.60 3.64
N ASP A 95 3.36 -20.35 3.21
CA ASP A 95 3.17 -19.18 4.07
C ASP A 95 2.10 -18.25 3.51
N LYS A 96 1.27 -17.67 4.39
CA LYS A 96 0.38 -16.57 4.02
C LYS A 96 1.19 -15.28 3.97
N THR A 97 1.51 -14.77 2.77
CA THR A 97 2.37 -13.59 2.60
C THR A 97 2.02 -12.77 1.36
N GLN A 98 2.43 -11.49 1.34
CA GLN A 98 2.41 -10.65 0.14
C GLN A 98 3.77 -10.65 -0.58
N GLY A 99 4.72 -11.48 -0.15
CA GLY A 99 6.03 -11.57 -0.79
C GLY A 99 6.77 -12.85 -0.41
N THR A 100 6.76 -13.83 -1.32
CA THR A 100 7.45 -15.12 -1.12
C THR A 100 8.96 -14.93 -0.95
N ILE A 101 9.59 -14.13 -1.80
CA ILE A 101 11.03 -13.85 -1.74
C ILE A 101 11.38 -13.06 -0.48
N ASN A 102 10.52 -12.12 -0.06
CA ASN A 102 10.73 -11.38 1.19
C ASN A 102 10.75 -12.33 2.41
N SER A 103 9.79 -13.26 2.46
CA SER A 103 9.70 -14.27 3.51
C SER A 103 10.86 -15.26 3.45
N GLN A 104 11.31 -15.63 2.24
CA GLN A 104 12.47 -16.49 2.02
C GLN A 104 13.76 -15.82 2.52
N MET A 105 13.97 -14.53 2.22
CA MET A 105 15.12 -13.75 2.68
C MET A 105 15.12 -13.61 4.19
N TYR A 106 13.96 -13.29 4.77
CA TYR A 106 13.79 -13.21 6.22
C TYR A 106 14.18 -14.51 6.91
N VAL A 107 13.63 -15.65 6.47
CA VAL A 107 13.95 -16.97 7.05
C VAL A 107 15.43 -17.31 6.88
N ALA A 108 16.00 -17.06 5.70
CA ALA A 108 17.41 -17.33 5.46
C ALA A 108 18.33 -16.54 6.40
N ASN A 109 18.07 -15.24 6.56
CA ASN A 109 18.88 -14.36 7.40
C ASN A 109 18.73 -14.67 8.89
N VAL A 110 17.50 -14.80 9.38
CA VAL A 110 17.22 -14.99 10.81
C VAL A 110 17.74 -16.33 11.34
N PHE A 111 17.67 -17.39 10.52
CA PHE A 111 18.08 -18.75 10.93
C PHE A 111 19.45 -19.17 10.35
N GLY A 112 20.19 -18.26 9.73
CA GLY A 112 21.53 -18.55 9.16
C GLY A 112 21.51 -19.62 8.06
N LEU A 113 20.42 -19.72 7.30
CA LEU A 113 20.26 -20.71 6.24
C LEU A 113 20.75 -20.18 4.90
N LYS A 114 21.28 -21.06 4.05
CA LYS A 114 21.53 -20.71 2.65
C LYS A 114 20.20 -20.46 1.95
N MET A 115 20.07 -19.35 1.23
CA MET A 115 18.85 -18.96 0.54
C MET A 115 18.26 -20.08 -0.36
N LYS A 116 19.13 -20.81 -1.07
CA LYS A 116 18.74 -21.97 -1.91
C LYS A 116 18.14 -23.15 -1.16
N ASN A 117 18.31 -23.22 0.16
CA ASN A 117 17.74 -24.25 1.02
C ASN A 117 16.36 -23.86 1.57
N VAL A 118 15.88 -22.64 1.31
CA VAL A 118 14.57 -22.17 1.75
C VAL A 118 13.72 -21.96 0.49
N GLN A 119 12.56 -22.60 0.42
CA GLN A 119 11.55 -22.34 -0.61
C GLN A 119 10.28 -21.86 0.07
N VAL A 120 9.72 -20.73 -0.38
CA VAL A 120 8.44 -20.20 0.12
C VAL A 120 7.41 -20.21 -1.00
N ILE A 121 6.22 -20.72 -0.72
CA ILE A 121 5.12 -20.90 -1.66
C ILE A 121 3.84 -20.27 -1.07
N SER A 122 3.12 -19.45 -1.84
CA SER A 122 1.95 -18.68 -1.38
C SER A 122 0.88 -18.48 -2.48
N PRO A 123 0.37 -19.55 -3.13
CA PRO A 123 -0.43 -19.44 -4.34
C PRO A 123 -1.79 -18.77 -4.11
N PHE A 124 -2.48 -19.09 -3.02
CA PHE A 124 -3.79 -18.51 -2.72
C PHE A 124 -3.75 -17.85 -1.35
N VAL A 125 -4.07 -16.56 -1.30
CA VAL A 125 -4.06 -15.75 -0.07
C VAL A 125 -5.41 -15.06 0.08
N GLY A 126 -6.10 -15.34 1.19
CA GLY A 126 -7.42 -14.79 1.54
C GLY A 126 -7.32 -13.37 2.10
N GLY A 127 -6.70 -12.47 1.34
CA GLY A 127 -6.46 -11.07 1.68
C GLY A 127 -5.27 -10.84 2.62
N GLY A 128 -4.69 -9.65 2.53
CA GLY A 128 -3.60 -9.19 3.41
C GLY A 128 -3.69 -7.69 3.70
N PHE A 129 -4.06 -6.89 2.70
CA PHE A 129 -4.32 -5.45 2.82
C PHE A 129 -3.16 -4.63 3.41
N GLY A 130 -1.94 -5.14 3.32
CA GLY A 130 -0.71 -4.54 3.83
C GLY A 130 -0.05 -5.33 4.98
N SER A 131 -0.84 -6.09 5.76
CA SER A 131 -0.31 -6.90 6.87
C SER A 131 0.67 -8.00 6.42
N GLY A 132 0.67 -8.39 5.14
CA GLY A 132 1.57 -9.41 4.59
C GLY A 132 2.80 -8.86 3.90
N LEU A 133 2.98 -7.54 3.86
CA LEU A 133 4.18 -6.90 3.31
C LEU A 133 5.42 -7.19 4.17
N ARG A 134 5.20 -7.56 5.43
CA ARG A 134 6.21 -8.04 6.38
C ARG A 134 5.93 -9.51 6.73
N PRO A 135 6.97 -10.36 6.84
CA PRO A 135 6.84 -11.70 7.39
C PRO A 135 6.33 -11.65 8.83
N GLN A 136 5.32 -12.48 9.14
CA GLN A 136 4.61 -12.42 10.42
C GLN A 136 5.08 -13.48 11.42
N GLN A 137 4.71 -13.29 12.70
CA GLN A 137 5.21 -14.05 13.85
C GLN A 137 5.05 -15.58 13.69
N GLN A 138 3.96 -16.04 13.08
CA GLN A 138 3.72 -17.47 12.87
C GLN A 138 4.76 -18.13 11.96
N LEU A 139 5.36 -17.40 11.02
CA LEU A 139 6.42 -17.91 10.15
C LEU A 139 7.68 -18.19 10.96
N PHE A 140 8.11 -17.22 11.78
CA PHE A 140 9.25 -17.38 12.67
C PHE A 140 9.06 -18.60 13.59
N MET A 141 7.91 -18.67 14.27
CA MET A 141 7.61 -19.75 15.22
C MET A 141 7.56 -21.12 14.53
N ALA A 142 6.96 -21.22 13.34
CA ALA A 142 6.89 -22.47 12.59
C ALA A 142 8.27 -22.96 12.13
N VAL A 143 9.12 -22.05 11.64
CA VAL A 143 10.48 -22.39 11.18
C VAL A 143 11.36 -22.78 12.36
N MET A 144 11.34 -22.01 13.45
CA MET A 144 12.09 -22.30 14.66
C MET A 144 11.76 -23.70 15.19
N ALA A 145 10.48 -24.00 15.36
CA ALA A 145 10.03 -25.32 15.83
C ALA A 145 10.39 -26.45 14.84
N SER A 146 10.24 -26.21 13.53
CA SER A 146 10.57 -27.21 12.51
C SER A 146 12.05 -27.57 12.49
N LEU A 147 12.94 -26.58 12.61
CA LEU A 147 14.39 -26.78 12.69
C LEU A 147 14.80 -27.49 13.98
N ALA A 148 14.25 -27.08 15.12
CA ALA A 148 14.55 -27.69 16.42
C ALA A 148 14.10 -29.16 16.48
N LEU A 149 12.89 -29.45 16.01
CA LEU A 149 12.31 -30.80 16.06
C LEU A 149 12.74 -31.67 14.88
N LYS A 150 13.28 -31.09 13.80
CA LYS A 150 13.55 -31.76 12.52
C LYS A 150 12.29 -32.43 11.95
N ARG A 151 11.15 -31.75 12.04
CA ARG A 151 9.83 -32.25 11.62
C ARG A 151 9.02 -31.17 10.92
N ASN A 152 7.97 -31.61 10.22
CA ASN A 152 6.99 -30.71 9.64
C ASN A 152 6.18 -30.03 10.74
N VAL A 153 6.02 -28.72 10.66
CA VAL A 153 5.30 -27.92 11.67
C VAL A 153 4.34 -26.96 10.98
N ARG A 154 3.11 -26.86 11.50
CA ARG A 154 2.17 -25.80 11.14
C ARG A 154 1.89 -24.94 12.37
N VAL A 155 1.96 -23.62 12.18
CA VAL A 155 1.50 -22.63 13.15
C VAL A 155 0.42 -21.79 12.49
N THR A 156 -0.70 -21.59 13.19
CA THR A 156 -1.82 -20.76 12.74
C THR A 156 -2.22 -19.86 13.89
N LEU A 157 -2.27 -18.56 13.64
CA LEU A 157 -2.77 -17.59 14.62
C LEU A 157 -4.28 -17.78 14.80
N SER A 158 -4.78 -17.53 16.01
CA SER A 158 -6.21 -17.34 16.28
C SER A 158 -6.64 -15.90 15.98
N ARG A 159 -7.94 -15.65 15.79
CA ARG A 159 -8.44 -14.29 15.47
C ARG A 159 -7.99 -13.26 16.51
N ALA A 160 -8.03 -13.60 17.79
CA ALA A 160 -7.53 -12.73 18.85
C ALA A 160 -6.04 -12.40 18.66
N GLN A 161 -5.20 -13.39 18.32
CA GLN A 161 -3.77 -13.18 18.07
C GLN A 161 -3.47 -12.32 16.84
N MET A 162 -4.41 -12.17 15.90
CA MET A 162 -4.21 -11.29 14.73
C MET A 162 -4.13 -9.82 15.10
N TYR A 163 -4.73 -9.41 16.22
CA TYR A 163 -4.62 -8.02 16.70
C TYR A 163 -3.20 -7.69 17.19
N MET A 164 -2.34 -8.70 17.36
CA MET A 164 -0.94 -8.55 17.78
C MET A 164 0.05 -8.41 16.62
N ILE A 165 -0.41 -8.55 15.36
CA ILE A 165 0.50 -8.47 14.20
C ILE A 165 0.84 -7.02 13.85
N GLY A 166 0.04 -6.05 14.30
CA GLY A 166 0.13 -4.63 13.99
C GLY A 166 -1.19 -4.07 13.45
N HIS A 167 -1.19 -2.78 13.14
CA HIS A 167 -2.38 -1.99 12.82
C HIS A 167 -2.02 -0.69 12.09
N ARG A 168 -3.01 0.00 11.51
CA ARG A 168 -2.87 1.42 11.18
C ARG A 168 -2.85 2.21 12.50
N PRO A 169 -1.81 3.04 12.74
CA PRO A 169 -1.69 3.75 14.01
C PRO A 169 -2.79 4.81 14.17
N PRO A 170 -3.29 5.06 15.39
CA PRO A 170 -4.05 6.27 15.65
C PRO A 170 -3.20 7.49 15.30
N THR A 171 -3.82 8.51 14.74
CA THR A 171 -3.13 9.74 14.32
C THR A 171 -3.98 10.95 14.68
N LEU A 172 -3.34 11.95 15.26
CA LEU A 172 -3.89 13.29 15.46
C LEU A 172 -3.36 14.20 14.36
N GLN A 173 -4.23 15.00 13.75
CA GLN A 173 -3.87 15.88 12.65
C GLN A 173 -4.38 17.29 12.91
N HIS A 174 -3.61 18.28 12.48
CA HIS A 174 -3.95 19.69 12.54
C HIS A 174 -3.73 20.29 11.16
N THR A 175 -4.78 20.83 10.55
CA THR A 175 -4.70 21.51 9.27
C THR A 175 -5.05 22.99 9.44
N LYS A 176 -4.33 23.84 8.71
CA LYS A 176 -4.71 25.25 8.53
C LYS A 176 -4.52 25.62 7.07
N PHE A 177 -5.61 25.74 6.32
CA PHE A 177 -5.57 26.18 4.93
C PHE A 177 -6.10 27.60 4.82
N GLY A 178 -5.43 28.40 4.01
CA GLY A 178 -5.86 29.73 3.61
C GLY A 178 -6.26 29.74 2.13
N ALA A 179 -7.27 30.53 1.78
CA ALA A 179 -7.63 30.76 0.37
C ALA A 179 -7.98 32.22 0.10
N ASP A 180 -7.81 32.65 -1.15
CA ASP A 180 -8.23 33.96 -1.62
C ASP A 180 -9.75 34.02 -1.90
N LYS A 181 -10.24 35.19 -2.33
CA LYS A 181 -11.66 35.41 -2.67
C LYS A 181 -12.17 34.53 -3.81
N SER A 182 -11.29 34.05 -4.69
CA SER A 182 -11.63 33.15 -5.79
C SER A 182 -11.69 31.69 -5.34
N GLY A 183 -11.35 31.39 -4.08
CA GLY A 183 -11.24 30.02 -3.58
C GLY A 183 -9.91 29.34 -3.94
N LYS A 184 -8.93 30.07 -4.48
CA LYS A 184 -7.59 29.53 -4.71
C LYS A 184 -6.87 29.39 -3.37
N VAL A 185 -6.42 28.19 -3.04
CA VAL A 185 -5.65 27.91 -1.82
C VAL A 185 -4.24 28.46 -2.00
N ASN A 186 -3.83 29.35 -1.09
CA ASN A 186 -2.56 30.08 -1.15
C ASN A 186 -1.59 29.71 -0.02
N ALA A 187 -2.11 29.17 1.09
CA ALA A 187 -1.32 28.71 2.25
C ALA A 187 -1.82 27.35 2.76
N MET A 188 -0.92 26.40 3.04
CA MET A 188 -1.24 25.11 3.64
C MET A 188 -0.31 24.74 4.79
N TYR A 189 -0.90 24.52 5.95
CA TYR A 189 -0.27 23.83 7.06
C TYR A 189 -0.93 22.49 7.29
N HIS A 190 -0.12 21.45 7.50
CA HIS A 190 -0.59 20.14 7.92
C HIS A 190 0.44 19.50 8.85
N LYS A 191 0.06 19.33 10.11
CA LYS A 191 0.81 18.55 11.10
C LYS A 191 0.10 17.24 11.39
N ALA A 192 0.86 16.17 11.49
CA ALA A 192 0.41 14.88 11.99
C ALA A 192 1.26 14.43 13.18
N ILE A 193 0.62 13.82 14.18
CA ILE A 193 1.28 13.12 15.28
C ILE A 193 0.73 11.70 15.31
N GLY A 194 1.58 10.72 15.00
CA GLY A 194 1.23 9.31 14.94
C GLY A 194 1.81 8.49 16.09
N GLU A 195 1.19 7.35 16.38
CA GLU A 195 1.74 6.34 17.27
C GLU A 195 2.88 5.54 16.61
N THR A 196 3.89 5.18 17.40
CA THR A 196 4.85 4.12 17.08
C THR A 196 5.14 3.27 18.32
N SER A 197 5.72 2.08 18.16
CA SER A 197 6.17 1.29 19.31
C SER A 197 7.47 1.84 19.90
N ARG A 198 7.81 1.45 21.14
CA ARG A 198 9.10 1.80 21.77
C ARG A 198 10.32 1.16 21.10
N PHE A 199 10.12 0.06 20.35
CA PHE A 199 11.21 -0.75 19.80
C PHE A 199 11.40 -0.60 18.28
N GLU A 200 10.49 0.10 17.58
CA GLU A 200 10.58 0.39 16.15
C GLU A 200 10.01 1.78 15.87
N ASP A 201 10.64 2.54 14.96
CA ASP A 201 10.07 3.76 14.42
C ASP A 201 9.26 3.41 13.16
N TYR A 202 7.94 3.27 13.30
CA TYR A 202 7.01 3.16 12.19
C TYR A 202 6.56 4.55 11.75
N VAL A 203 6.60 4.80 10.44
CA VAL A 203 6.22 6.07 9.81
C VAL A 203 5.20 5.80 8.72
N GLU A 204 4.23 6.70 8.55
CA GLU A 204 3.40 6.83 7.35
C GLU A 204 3.64 8.19 6.67
N ILE A 205 3.41 8.28 5.37
CA ILE A 205 3.40 9.56 4.66
C ILE A 205 2.00 10.16 4.81
N VAL A 206 1.79 10.99 5.84
CA VAL A 206 0.45 11.55 6.16
C VAL A 206 0.23 12.92 5.54
N VAL A 207 1.24 13.79 5.57
CA VAL A 207 1.05 15.24 5.35
C VAL A 207 1.34 15.70 3.92
N ASN A 208 1.95 14.86 3.09
CA ASN A 208 2.46 15.27 1.77
C ASN A 208 1.36 15.40 0.71
N TRP A 209 0.23 14.72 0.87
CA TRP A 209 -0.76 14.54 -0.19
C TRP A 209 -1.45 15.84 -0.63
N ALA A 210 -1.63 16.79 0.28
CA ALA A 210 -2.27 18.08 -0.04
C ALA A 210 -1.44 18.86 -1.07
N ASN A 211 -0.12 18.94 -0.85
CA ASN A 211 0.80 19.67 -1.73
C ASN A 211 0.98 18.98 -3.09
N MET A 212 0.76 17.67 -3.16
CA MET A 212 0.70 16.97 -4.45
C MET A 212 -0.56 17.37 -5.23
N LEU A 213 -1.72 17.41 -4.57
CA LEU A 213 -3.01 17.65 -5.22
C LEU A 213 -3.27 19.11 -5.57
N TYR A 214 -2.92 20.02 -4.67
CA TYR A 214 -3.33 21.42 -4.67
C TYR A 214 -2.08 22.32 -4.64
N PRO A 215 -1.93 23.26 -5.57
CA PRO A 215 -0.67 23.96 -5.81
C PRO A 215 -0.52 25.22 -4.94
N ALA A 216 -0.59 25.10 -3.61
CA ALA A 216 -0.30 26.24 -2.74
C ALA A 216 1.20 26.53 -2.71
N GLU A 217 1.57 27.81 -2.85
CA GLU A 217 2.96 28.22 -2.87
C GLU A 217 3.58 28.28 -1.47
N ASN A 218 2.76 28.48 -0.43
CA ASN A 218 3.23 28.64 0.94
C ASN A 218 2.82 27.42 1.78
N THR A 219 3.77 26.56 2.10
CA THR A 219 3.51 25.28 2.78
C THR A 219 4.40 25.05 3.98
N LEU A 220 3.81 24.50 5.04
CA LEU A 220 4.52 24.04 6.24
C LEU A 220 3.94 22.69 6.67
N LEU A 221 4.73 21.62 6.53
CA LEU A 221 4.30 20.25 6.76
C LEU A 221 5.14 19.61 7.87
N GLU A 222 4.49 18.99 8.84
CA GLU A 222 5.15 18.45 10.03
C GLU A 222 4.63 17.05 10.37
N HIS A 223 5.53 16.13 10.74
CA HIS A 223 5.15 14.79 11.17
C HIS A 223 6.00 14.35 12.35
N GLN A 224 5.34 14.02 13.46
CA GLN A 224 5.98 13.54 14.69
C GLN A 224 5.42 12.19 15.10
N LEU A 225 6.20 11.45 15.89
CA LEU A 225 5.82 10.15 16.46
C LEU A 225 5.85 10.20 17.98
N VAL A 226 4.94 9.47 18.60
CA VAL A 226 4.92 9.18 20.04
C VAL A 226 5.23 7.69 20.25
N PRO A 227 6.34 7.33 20.92
CA PRO A 227 6.67 5.94 21.23
C PRO A 227 5.82 5.42 22.40
N LEU A 228 5.05 4.36 22.17
CA LEU A 228 4.11 3.74 23.12
C LEU A 228 4.36 2.24 23.30
N ASP A 229 3.88 1.67 24.40
CA ASP A 229 3.92 0.25 24.77
C ASP A 229 2.87 -0.56 24.00
N VAL A 230 2.95 -0.50 22.68
CA VAL A 230 2.06 -1.16 21.72
C VAL A 230 2.86 -2.02 20.75
N TYR A 231 2.17 -2.91 20.01
CA TYR A 231 2.79 -3.55 18.85
C TYR A 231 3.15 -2.51 17.80
N SER A 232 4.30 -2.67 17.14
CA SER A 232 4.68 -1.80 16.03
C SER A 232 3.54 -1.73 15.01
N PRO A 233 3.08 -0.53 14.65
CA PRO A 233 2.09 -0.40 13.58
C PRO A 233 2.63 -0.96 12.25
N LEU A 234 1.73 -1.22 11.32
CA LEU A 234 2.01 -1.84 10.03
C LEU A 234 1.26 -1.15 8.91
N ASP A 235 1.81 -1.29 7.70
CA ASP A 235 1.17 -0.78 6.49
C ASP A 235 -0.23 -1.40 6.34
N MET A 236 -1.26 -0.56 6.32
CA MET A 236 -2.63 -0.89 5.95
C MET A 236 -2.99 -0.12 4.69
N ARG A 237 -3.82 -0.71 3.81
CA ARG A 237 -4.13 -0.22 2.45
C ARG A 237 -4.14 1.32 2.37
N ALA A 238 -3.30 1.85 1.49
CA ALA A 238 -2.97 3.27 1.41
C ALA A 238 -2.35 3.84 2.72
N PRO A 239 -1.17 3.35 3.16
CA PRO A 239 -0.54 3.82 4.39
C PRO A 239 -0.25 5.32 4.30
N GLY A 240 -0.74 6.09 5.26
CA GLY A 240 -0.65 7.55 5.30
C GLY A 240 -1.59 8.29 4.35
N GLY A 241 -1.84 7.77 3.14
CA GLY A 241 -2.82 8.34 2.19
C GLY A 241 -4.24 8.34 2.74
N SER A 242 -4.73 7.18 3.18
CA SER A 242 -6.07 7.09 3.79
C SER A 242 -6.16 7.93 5.08
N THR A 243 -5.06 8.02 5.82
CA THR A 243 -4.95 8.79 7.07
C THR A 243 -5.05 10.30 6.80
N GLY A 244 -4.20 10.82 5.92
CA GLY A 244 -4.08 12.25 5.64
C GLY A 244 -5.20 12.83 4.80
N MET A 245 -5.65 12.09 3.79
CA MET A 245 -6.65 12.60 2.82
C MET A 245 -7.98 12.96 3.47
N HIS A 246 -8.36 12.29 4.56
CA HIS A 246 -9.56 12.67 5.33
C HIS A 246 -9.47 14.10 5.86
N ALA A 247 -8.39 14.47 6.55
CA ALA A 247 -8.22 15.81 7.10
C ALA A 247 -8.14 16.86 5.99
N ILE A 248 -7.42 16.55 4.91
CA ILE A 248 -7.22 17.43 3.75
C ILE A 248 -8.56 17.73 3.07
N GLU A 249 -9.33 16.71 2.70
CA GLU A 249 -10.55 16.90 1.92
C GLU A 249 -11.70 17.50 2.72
N VAL A 250 -11.76 17.26 4.03
CA VAL A 250 -12.69 17.96 4.93
C VAL A 250 -12.30 19.44 5.04
N THR A 251 -11.02 19.76 5.20
CA THR A 251 -10.54 21.15 5.23
C THR A 251 -10.86 21.89 3.92
N MET A 252 -10.72 21.22 2.78
CA MET A 252 -11.11 21.77 1.48
C MET A 252 -12.63 22.00 1.37
N ASP A 253 -13.45 21.19 2.04
CA ASP A 253 -14.90 21.39 2.08
C ASP A 253 -15.24 22.61 2.95
N GLU A 254 -14.59 22.77 4.11
CA GLU A 254 -14.73 23.96 4.96
C GLU A 254 -14.39 25.25 4.21
N ILE A 255 -13.28 25.28 3.45
CA ILE A 255 -12.94 26.41 2.58
C ILE A 255 -14.08 26.68 1.60
N ALA A 256 -14.60 25.66 0.92
CA ALA A 256 -15.68 25.80 -0.07
C ALA A 256 -16.91 26.50 0.51
N TYR A 257 -17.33 26.12 1.72
CA TYR A 257 -18.43 26.78 2.42
C TYR A 257 -18.09 28.21 2.86
N GLN A 258 -16.86 28.48 3.33
CA GLN A 258 -16.46 29.83 3.75
C GLN A 258 -16.42 30.82 2.57
N VAL A 259 -16.00 30.39 1.38
CA VAL A 259 -16.03 31.22 0.15
C VAL A 259 -17.34 31.12 -0.63
N ASN A 260 -18.29 30.31 -0.19
CA ASN A 260 -19.57 30.05 -0.87
C ASN A 260 -19.41 29.57 -2.32
N ILE A 261 -18.45 28.66 -2.55
CA ILE A 261 -18.20 27.98 -3.83
C ILE A 261 -18.62 26.53 -3.69
N ASP A 262 -19.21 25.93 -4.73
CA ASP A 262 -19.52 24.50 -4.70
C ASP A 262 -18.25 23.67 -4.46
N PRO A 263 -18.26 22.64 -3.60
CA PRO A 263 -17.07 21.86 -3.30
C PRO A 263 -16.37 21.32 -4.53
N LEU A 264 -17.09 20.81 -5.53
CA LEU A 264 -16.49 20.28 -6.76
C LEU A 264 -15.81 21.39 -7.57
N GLU A 265 -16.45 22.54 -7.68
CA GLU A 265 -15.88 23.71 -8.38
C GLU A 265 -14.61 24.19 -7.68
N LEU A 266 -14.59 24.21 -6.34
CA LEU A 266 -13.37 24.56 -5.60
C LEU A 266 -12.19 23.63 -5.95
N ARG A 267 -12.43 22.32 -6.12
CA ARG A 267 -11.37 21.37 -6.52
C ARG A 267 -10.93 21.60 -7.96
N LEU A 268 -11.81 22.09 -8.84
CA LEU A 268 -11.45 22.47 -10.21
C LEU A 268 -10.63 23.76 -10.27
N ILE A 269 -10.94 24.75 -9.43
CA ILE A 269 -10.15 25.99 -9.26
C ILE A 269 -8.74 25.68 -8.74
N ASN A 270 -8.63 24.70 -7.83
CA ASN A 270 -7.36 24.26 -7.25
C ASN A 270 -6.70 23.11 -8.00
N TYR A 271 -7.22 22.73 -9.17
CA TYR A 271 -6.63 21.69 -9.99
C TYR A 271 -5.24 22.12 -10.50
N SER A 272 -4.28 21.19 -10.49
CA SER A 272 -2.93 21.38 -11.02
C SER A 272 -2.52 20.26 -11.97
N GLU A 273 -1.86 20.60 -13.07
CA GLU A 273 -1.15 19.63 -13.94
C GLU A 273 0.29 19.37 -13.46
N ILE A 274 0.75 20.10 -12.45
CA ILE A 274 2.09 19.98 -11.86
C ILE A 274 1.96 19.54 -10.40
N ASP A 275 2.71 18.51 -10.02
CA ASP A 275 2.99 18.20 -8.62
C ASP A 275 4.02 19.19 -8.09
N LYS A 276 3.57 20.14 -7.27
CA LYS A 276 4.44 21.17 -6.69
C LYS A 276 5.40 20.62 -5.64
N SER A 277 5.13 19.45 -5.06
CA SER A 277 6.03 18.83 -4.09
C SER A 277 7.31 18.29 -4.72
N SER A 278 7.27 17.96 -6.01
CA SER A 278 8.42 17.44 -6.77
C SER A 278 8.82 18.29 -7.98
N ASP A 279 8.08 19.37 -8.25
CA ASP A 279 8.18 20.27 -9.41
C ASP A 279 8.18 19.51 -10.74
N LYS A 280 7.23 18.57 -10.87
CA LYS A 280 7.09 17.71 -12.05
C LYS A 280 5.68 17.75 -12.58
N GLU A 281 5.56 17.68 -13.90
CA GLU A 281 4.29 17.45 -14.56
C GLU A 281 3.77 16.05 -14.26
N TYR A 282 2.46 15.94 -14.04
CA TYR A 282 1.80 14.64 -13.97
C TYR A 282 1.85 13.96 -15.34
N SER A 283 2.38 12.73 -15.40
CA SER A 283 2.50 11.99 -16.67
C SER A 283 1.14 11.65 -17.30
N SER A 284 0.13 11.37 -16.47
CA SER A 284 -1.27 11.21 -16.88
C SER A 284 -2.17 11.50 -15.67
N LYS A 285 -3.13 12.42 -15.84
CA LYS A 285 -4.06 12.83 -14.79
C LYS A 285 -5.46 13.06 -15.33
N GLU A 286 -6.29 12.02 -15.27
CA GLU A 286 -7.69 12.08 -15.69
C GLU A 286 -8.63 12.63 -14.60
N LEU A 287 -8.08 13.26 -13.55
CA LEU A 287 -8.84 13.65 -12.35
C LEU A 287 -9.96 14.65 -12.67
N ARG A 288 -9.73 15.62 -13.57
CA ARG A 288 -10.77 16.56 -14.01
C ARG A 288 -11.95 15.82 -14.66
N LYS A 289 -11.65 14.88 -15.56
CA LYS A 289 -12.66 14.04 -16.21
C LYS A 289 -13.37 13.13 -15.21
N CYS A 290 -12.67 12.63 -14.20
CA CYS A 290 -13.24 11.85 -13.11
C CYS A 290 -14.25 12.67 -12.30
N TYR A 291 -13.95 13.93 -11.97
CA TYR A 291 -14.91 14.80 -11.29
C TYR A 291 -16.18 15.00 -12.12
N LEU A 292 -16.03 15.41 -13.39
CA LEU A 292 -17.18 15.72 -14.25
C LEU A 292 -18.07 14.50 -14.45
N LYS A 293 -17.47 13.34 -14.77
CA LYS A 293 -18.21 12.09 -14.98
C LYS A 293 -18.81 11.54 -13.69
N GLY A 294 -18.11 11.67 -12.56
CA GLY A 294 -18.60 11.28 -11.25
C GLY A 294 -19.80 12.10 -10.83
N ALA A 295 -19.71 13.43 -10.99
CA ALA A 295 -20.79 14.36 -10.69
C ALA A 295 -22.03 14.14 -11.54
N GLU A 296 -21.85 13.95 -12.85
CA GLU A 296 -22.95 13.62 -13.78
C GLU A 296 -23.67 12.34 -13.35
N LYS A 297 -22.92 11.24 -13.14
CA LYS A 297 -23.50 9.94 -12.78
C LYS A 297 -24.14 9.93 -11.39
N PHE A 298 -23.60 10.70 -10.46
CA PHE A 298 -24.16 10.81 -9.11
C PHE A 298 -25.41 11.69 -9.06
N GLY A 299 -25.60 12.58 -10.03
CA GLY A 299 -26.65 13.61 -9.99
C GLY A 299 -26.27 14.76 -9.05
N TRP A 300 -24.98 15.17 -9.05
CA TRP A 300 -24.48 16.26 -8.19
C TRP A 300 -25.23 17.58 -8.42
N ASN A 301 -25.72 17.83 -9.63
CA ASN A 301 -26.54 18.99 -9.96
C ASN A 301 -27.88 19.07 -9.19
N GLN A 302 -28.31 17.98 -8.54
CA GLN A 302 -29.50 17.94 -7.69
C GLN A 302 -29.20 18.33 -6.24
N ARG A 303 -27.92 18.60 -5.90
CA ARG A 303 -27.51 19.03 -4.56
C ARG A 303 -28.06 20.42 -4.27
N ASP A 304 -28.80 20.56 -3.18
CA ASP A 304 -29.00 21.86 -2.54
C ASP A 304 -27.79 22.11 -1.62
N PRO A 305 -27.01 23.19 -1.84
CA PRO A 305 -25.76 23.43 -1.13
C PRO A 305 -25.95 23.77 0.35
N LYS A 306 -27.15 24.14 0.79
CA LYS A 306 -27.42 24.52 2.18
C LYS A 306 -27.45 23.27 3.08
N PRO A 307 -26.66 23.19 4.18
CA PRO A 307 -26.73 22.06 5.07
C PRO A 307 -28.14 21.84 5.63
N ARG A 308 -28.56 20.56 5.72
CA ARG A 308 -29.88 20.11 6.20
C ARG A 308 -31.09 20.48 5.30
N SER A 309 -30.86 21.01 4.09
CA SER A 309 -31.91 21.33 3.12
C SER A 309 -32.58 20.08 2.54
N MET A 310 -31.77 19.08 2.14
CA MET A 310 -32.24 17.87 1.49
C MET A 310 -32.76 16.84 2.52
N LYS A 311 -33.94 16.29 2.25
CA LYS A 311 -34.61 15.31 3.12
C LYS A 311 -35.25 14.20 2.30
N ARG A 312 -35.32 12.99 2.88
CA ARG A 312 -36.13 11.88 2.39
C ARG A 312 -36.96 11.32 3.54
N GLY A 313 -38.23 11.72 3.60
CA GLY A 313 -39.07 11.49 4.78
C GLY A 313 -38.49 12.18 6.01
N ASN A 314 -38.27 11.42 7.08
CA ASN A 314 -37.68 11.89 8.34
C ASN A 314 -36.13 11.85 8.37
N LYS A 315 -35.47 11.52 7.26
CA LYS A 315 -34.00 11.42 7.18
C LYS A 315 -33.40 12.66 6.51
N LEU A 316 -32.38 13.24 7.14
CA LEU A 316 -31.52 14.22 6.48
C LEU A 316 -30.66 13.50 5.44
N VAL A 317 -30.53 14.11 4.27
CA VAL A 317 -29.68 13.61 3.19
C VAL A 317 -28.57 14.63 2.97
N GLY A 318 -27.33 14.16 2.86
CA GLY A 318 -26.16 14.98 2.57
C GLY A 318 -25.40 14.39 1.40
N TYR A 319 -24.95 15.27 0.49
CA TYR A 319 -24.08 14.91 -0.61
C TYR A 319 -22.67 15.40 -0.27
N GLY A 320 -21.67 14.52 -0.41
CA GLY A 320 -20.27 14.82 -0.17
C GLY A 320 -19.41 14.29 -1.31
N MET A 321 -18.27 14.94 -1.52
CA MET A 321 -17.26 14.52 -2.49
C MET A 321 -15.88 14.71 -1.88
N ALA A 322 -14.92 13.94 -2.37
CA ALA A 322 -13.53 14.04 -1.96
C ALA A 322 -12.63 13.60 -3.11
N THR A 323 -11.46 14.18 -3.16
CA THR A 323 -10.39 13.78 -4.06
C THR A 323 -9.59 12.64 -3.46
N GLY A 324 -9.15 11.70 -4.30
CA GLY A 324 -8.23 10.64 -3.93
C GLY A 324 -7.02 10.61 -4.86
N ILE A 325 -5.83 10.42 -4.29
CA ILE A 325 -4.57 10.23 -5.02
C ILE A 325 -3.78 9.10 -4.38
N TRP A 326 -2.96 8.42 -5.18
CA TRP A 326 -2.00 7.43 -4.71
C TRP A 326 -0.78 7.43 -5.63
N ASP A 327 0.39 7.16 -5.08
CA ASP A 327 1.64 7.15 -5.85
C ASP A 327 1.64 6.11 -6.98
N ALA A 328 2.23 6.48 -8.10
CA ALA A 328 2.46 5.61 -9.25
C ALA A 328 3.94 5.17 -9.27
N ASN A 329 4.25 4.06 -8.61
CA ASN A 329 5.60 3.53 -8.52
C ASN A 329 5.84 2.32 -9.44
N ARG A 330 7.10 2.10 -9.81
CA ARG A 330 7.58 0.88 -10.45
C ARG A 330 8.93 0.52 -9.86
N ILE A 331 9.11 -0.77 -9.55
CA ILE A 331 10.38 -1.29 -9.06
C ILE A 331 10.85 -2.45 -9.92
N PHE A 332 11.93 -3.11 -9.51
CA PHE A 332 12.50 -4.21 -10.26
C PHE A 332 11.61 -5.47 -10.17
N GLY A 333 11.40 -6.13 -11.31
CA GLY A 333 10.70 -7.41 -11.42
C GLY A 333 11.21 -8.22 -12.62
N ARG A 334 11.05 -9.55 -12.57
CA ARG A 334 11.44 -10.49 -13.62
C ARG A 334 10.29 -11.45 -13.92
N ALA A 335 10.25 -11.89 -15.17
CA ALA A 335 9.41 -12.98 -15.62
C ALA A 335 10.20 -13.87 -16.58
N GLU A 336 9.74 -15.11 -16.75
CA GLU A 336 10.24 -16.07 -17.73
C GLU A 336 9.07 -16.56 -18.56
N ALA A 337 9.23 -16.64 -19.88
CA ALA A 337 8.23 -17.18 -20.81
C ALA A 337 8.81 -18.39 -21.54
N ILE A 338 8.05 -19.49 -21.58
CA ILE A 338 8.44 -20.78 -22.14
C ILE A 338 7.32 -21.25 -23.05
N MET A 339 7.65 -21.59 -24.30
CA MET A 339 6.74 -22.34 -25.17
C MET A 339 6.89 -23.83 -24.88
N THR A 340 5.77 -24.50 -24.63
CA THR A 340 5.70 -25.95 -24.45
C THR A 340 5.62 -26.66 -25.80
N SER A 341 5.89 -27.96 -25.83
CA SER A 341 5.93 -28.74 -27.06
C SER A 341 4.57 -28.88 -27.76
N ASP A 342 3.47 -28.67 -27.04
CA ASP A 342 2.10 -28.63 -27.55
C ASP A 342 1.69 -27.23 -28.04
N GLY A 343 2.61 -26.27 -28.12
CA GLY A 343 2.38 -24.93 -28.67
C GLY A 343 1.79 -23.92 -27.67
N LYS A 344 1.59 -24.31 -26.41
CA LYS A 344 1.11 -23.43 -25.35
C LYS A 344 2.23 -22.66 -24.68
N ILE A 345 1.88 -21.71 -23.83
CA ILE A 345 2.85 -20.84 -23.16
C ILE A 345 2.74 -20.97 -21.64
N GLN A 346 3.88 -21.16 -21.00
CA GLN A 346 4.03 -21.00 -19.57
C GLN A 346 4.81 -19.73 -19.26
N VAL A 347 4.23 -18.84 -18.45
CA VAL A 347 4.90 -17.65 -17.92
C VAL A 347 5.10 -17.81 -16.42
N LYS A 348 6.25 -17.42 -15.89
CA LYS A 348 6.61 -17.59 -14.46
C LYS A 348 7.10 -16.30 -13.84
N SER A 349 6.63 -15.99 -12.63
CA SER A 349 7.17 -14.92 -11.78
C SER A 349 6.86 -15.21 -10.31
N ALA A 350 7.75 -14.90 -9.38
CA ALA A 350 7.54 -15.18 -7.95
C ALA A 350 6.46 -14.31 -7.27
N VAL A 351 5.76 -13.46 -8.05
CA VAL A 351 4.73 -12.54 -7.58
C VAL A 351 3.59 -13.30 -6.89
N THR A 352 3.03 -12.72 -5.82
CA THR A 352 1.85 -13.28 -5.14
C THR A 352 0.55 -12.79 -5.77
N ASP A 353 -0.56 -13.47 -5.46
CA ASP A 353 -1.91 -12.94 -5.69
C ASP A 353 -2.71 -13.01 -4.38
N ILE A 354 -3.04 -11.84 -3.84
CA ILE A 354 -3.82 -11.70 -2.61
C ILE A 354 -5.32 -11.46 -2.86
N GLY A 355 -5.81 -11.82 -4.04
CA GLY A 355 -7.18 -11.56 -4.49
C GLY A 355 -7.31 -10.30 -5.34
N THR A 356 -6.20 -9.73 -5.81
CA THR A 356 -6.20 -8.58 -6.73
C THR A 356 -6.35 -8.98 -8.19
N GLY A 357 -6.23 -10.28 -8.50
CA GLY A 357 -6.34 -10.80 -9.88
C GLY A 357 -5.03 -10.73 -10.65
N THR A 358 -3.89 -10.75 -9.95
CA THR A 358 -2.55 -10.78 -10.56
C THR A 358 -2.38 -11.97 -11.50
N PHE A 359 -2.89 -13.14 -11.13
CA PHE A 359 -2.90 -14.30 -12.03
C PHE A 359 -3.59 -13.97 -13.36
N THR A 360 -4.80 -13.42 -13.30
CA THR A 360 -5.61 -13.11 -14.49
C THR A 360 -4.95 -12.07 -15.38
N ILE A 361 -4.53 -10.93 -14.83
CA ILE A 361 -3.99 -9.83 -15.63
C ILE A 361 -2.64 -10.20 -16.28
N MET A 362 -1.81 -11.02 -15.63
CA MET A 362 -0.53 -11.44 -16.20
C MET A 362 -0.73 -12.46 -17.32
N THR A 363 -1.73 -13.34 -17.19
CA THR A 363 -2.16 -14.21 -18.30
C THR A 363 -2.66 -13.39 -19.48
N GLN A 364 -3.49 -12.36 -19.25
CA GLN A 364 -3.98 -11.46 -20.30
C GLN A 364 -2.85 -10.74 -21.03
N ILE A 365 -1.92 -10.11 -20.29
CA ILE A 365 -0.77 -9.41 -20.89
C ILE A 365 0.07 -10.37 -21.75
N ALA A 366 0.30 -11.59 -21.28
CA ALA A 366 1.05 -12.59 -22.04
C ALA A 366 0.30 -13.07 -23.29
N ALA A 367 -1.02 -13.29 -23.19
CA ALA A 367 -1.87 -13.69 -24.30
C ALA A 367 -1.90 -12.63 -25.41
N ASP A 368 -2.11 -11.35 -25.02
CA ASP A 368 -2.12 -10.22 -25.95
C ASP A 368 -0.77 -10.06 -26.66
N GLU A 369 0.34 -10.14 -25.92
CA GLU A 369 1.69 -9.97 -26.50
C GLU A 369 2.09 -11.12 -27.45
N LEU A 370 1.55 -12.32 -27.24
CA LEU A 370 1.83 -13.47 -28.10
C LEU A 370 0.77 -13.72 -29.18
N GLY A 371 -0.35 -12.98 -29.14
CA GLY A 371 -1.48 -13.18 -30.05
C GLY A 371 -2.17 -14.54 -29.86
N LEU A 372 -2.20 -15.06 -28.63
CA LEU A 372 -2.77 -16.37 -28.30
C LEU A 372 -4.10 -16.25 -27.57
N PRO A 373 -4.98 -17.26 -27.67
CA PRO A 373 -6.12 -17.39 -26.76
C PRO A 373 -5.64 -17.46 -25.30
N ILE A 374 -6.42 -16.88 -24.37
CA ILE A 374 -6.03 -16.82 -22.95
C ILE A 374 -5.91 -18.22 -22.33
N GLU A 375 -6.70 -19.18 -22.82
CA GLU A 375 -6.69 -20.60 -22.42
C GLU A 375 -5.41 -21.35 -22.79
N ASP A 376 -4.61 -20.82 -23.72
CA ASP A 376 -3.32 -21.38 -24.13
C ASP A 376 -2.15 -20.79 -23.34
N VAL A 377 -2.43 -19.93 -22.36
CA VAL A 377 -1.44 -19.30 -21.50
C VAL A 377 -1.63 -19.73 -20.04
N THR A 378 -0.57 -20.27 -19.44
CA THR A 378 -0.51 -20.58 -18.00
C THR A 378 0.46 -19.64 -17.30
N PHE A 379 -0.05 -18.80 -16.40
CA PHE A 379 0.79 -18.00 -15.50
C PHE A 379 1.04 -18.73 -14.18
N SER A 380 2.29 -19.14 -13.94
CA SER A 380 2.74 -19.77 -12.69
C SER A 380 3.34 -18.72 -11.76
N TYR A 381 2.93 -18.73 -10.49
CA TYR A 381 3.23 -17.63 -9.57
C TYR A 381 3.42 -18.10 -8.13
N ALA A 382 3.80 -17.16 -7.26
CA ALA A 382 3.93 -17.33 -5.82
C ALA A 382 4.80 -18.50 -5.35
N ASP A 383 5.92 -18.75 -6.02
CA ASP A 383 6.98 -19.64 -5.58
C ASP A 383 8.32 -18.90 -5.62
N SER A 384 9.03 -18.87 -4.50
CA SER A 384 10.31 -18.17 -4.37
C SER A 384 11.44 -18.76 -5.23
N LYS A 385 11.24 -19.91 -5.89
CA LYS A 385 12.14 -20.45 -6.91
C LYS A 385 11.93 -19.87 -8.31
N MET A 386 10.85 -19.12 -8.53
CA MET A 386 10.55 -18.47 -9.80
C MET A 386 11.33 -17.15 -9.96
N PRO A 387 11.34 -16.54 -11.15
CA PRO A 387 12.00 -15.25 -11.37
C PRO A 387 11.56 -14.19 -10.36
N PHE A 388 12.52 -13.36 -9.93
CA PHE A 388 12.32 -12.39 -8.87
C PHE A 388 11.10 -11.50 -9.10
N ALA A 389 10.26 -11.37 -8.08
CA ALA A 389 9.22 -10.35 -7.99
C ALA A 389 9.28 -9.70 -6.60
N PRO A 390 8.97 -8.40 -6.51
CA PRO A 390 8.92 -7.72 -5.23
C PRO A 390 7.66 -8.11 -4.43
N ILE A 391 7.56 -7.57 -3.21
CA ILE A 391 6.32 -7.63 -2.42
C ILE A 391 5.14 -7.03 -3.21
N GLN A 392 3.94 -7.55 -2.98
CA GLN A 392 2.68 -7.04 -3.53
C GLN A 392 2.14 -5.92 -2.65
N GLY A 393 2.75 -4.74 -2.76
CA GLY A 393 2.43 -3.53 -2.02
C GLY A 393 2.56 -2.27 -2.89
N GLY A 394 2.24 -1.10 -2.32
CA GLY A 394 2.38 0.19 -3.00
C GLY A 394 1.56 0.37 -4.29
N SER A 395 0.66 -0.56 -4.59
CA SER A 395 -0.11 -0.62 -5.84
C SER A 395 0.75 -0.69 -7.12
N PHE A 396 2.01 -1.12 -7.03
CA PHE A 396 2.94 -1.14 -8.17
C PHE A 396 3.03 -2.49 -8.90
N THR A 397 2.31 -3.53 -8.44
CA THR A 397 2.49 -4.91 -8.94
C THR A 397 2.27 -5.04 -10.43
N THR A 398 1.15 -4.54 -10.96
CA THR A 398 0.87 -4.58 -12.41
C THR A 398 1.88 -3.75 -13.19
N ALA A 399 2.20 -2.55 -12.71
CA ALA A 399 3.17 -1.66 -13.33
C ALA A 399 4.62 -2.23 -13.32
N THR A 400 4.91 -3.17 -12.43
CA THR A 400 6.23 -3.82 -12.31
C THR A 400 6.29 -5.14 -13.06
N VAL A 401 5.36 -6.06 -12.79
CA VAL A 401 5.39 -7.43 -13.32
C VAL A 401 4.80 -7.50 -14.72
N GLY A 402 3.81 -6.65 -15.04
CA GLY A 402 3.19 -6.60 -16.38
C GLY A 402 4.22 -6.36 -17.49
N PRO A 403 5.00 -5.27 -17.41
CA PRO A 403 6.09 -5.03 -18.37
C PRO A 403 7.17 -6.13 -18.38
N ALA A 404 7.43 -6.79 -17.24
CA ALA A 404 8.38 -7.90 -17.19
C ALA A 404 7.85 -9.13 -17.95
N VAL A 405 6.57 -9.45 -17.81
CA VAL A 405 5.87 -10.48 -18.59
C VAL A 405 5.89 -10.13 -20.07
N GLN A 406 5.52 -8.88 -20.41
CA GLN A 406 5.55 -8.40 -21.78
C GLN A 406 6.94 -8.56 -22.41
N ALA A 407 8.00 -8.11 -21.73
CA ALA A 407 9.37 -8.23 -22.21
C ALA A 407 9.81 -9.69 -22.38
N ALA A 408 9.41 -10.60 -21.48
CA ALA A 408 9.69 -12.03 -21.59
C ALA A 408 8.99 -12.64 -22.83
N CYS A 409 7.72 -12.30 -23.06
CA CYS A 409 6.96 -12.73 -24.23
C CYS A 409 7.55 -12.18 -25.54
N GLN A 410 7.95 -10.90 -25.57
CA GLN A 410 8.66 -10.30 -26.71
C GLN A 410 9.97 -11.02 -27.04
N ALA A 411 10.74 -11.36 -26.01
CA ALA A 411 11.99 -12.10 -26.18
C ALA A 411 11.73 -13.52 -26.71
N LEU A 412 10.66 -14.18 -26.27
CA LEU A 412 10.24 -15.48 -26.79
C LEU A 412 9.78 -15.37 -28.25
N ASN A 413 8.92 -14.41 -28.59
CA ASN A 413 8.48 -14.13 -29.95
C ASN A 413 9.67 -13.95 -30.90
N LYS A 414 10.67 -13.16 -30.52
CA LYS A 414 11.90 -13.00 -31.34
C LYS A 414 12.60 -14.33 -31.64
N LYS A 415 12.67 -15.25 -30.68
CA LYS A 415 13.25 -16.59 -30.88
C LYS A 415 12.39 -17.44 -31.81
N LEU A 416 11.06 -17.41 -31.64
CA LEU A 416 10.10 -18.15 -32.45
C LEU A 416 10.13 -17.66 -33.90
N PHE A 417 10.08 -16.35 -34.13
CA PHE A 417 10.20 -15.77 -35.47
C PHE A 417 11.50 -16.16 -36.16
N LYS A 418 12.62 -16.15 -35.44
CA LYS A 418 13.91 -16.62 -35.99
C LYS A 418 13.82 -18.09 -36.43
N LYS A 419 13.26 -18.96 -35.59
CA LYS A 419 13.08 -20.38 -35.95
C LYS A 419 12.09 -20.58 -37.09
N ALA A 420 11.01 -19.80 -37.14
CA ALA A 420 10.03 -19.87 -38.20
C ALA A 420 10.62 -19.45 -39.55
N LYS A 421 11.54 -18.48 -39.59
CA LYS A 421 12.29 -18.12 -40.80
C LYS A 421 13.13 -19.27 -41.35
N ASP A 422 13.72 -20.08 -40.46
CA ASP A 422 14.59 -21.21 -40.82
C ASP A 422 13.80 -22.45 -41.32
N LEU A 423 12.46 -22.43 -41.28
CA LEU A 423 11.63 -23.56 -41.73
C LEU A 423 11.63 -23.69 -43.27
N LYS A 424 11.69 -24.93 -43.76
CA LYS A 424 11.54 -25.24 -45.19
C LYS A 424 10.17 -24.74 -45.67
N ASN A 425 10.17 -23.92 -46.73
CA ASN A 425 8.98 -23.23 -47.27
C ASN A 425 8.37 -22.15 -46.36
N SER A 426 9.15 -21.59 -45.43
CA SER A 426 8.68 -20.47 -44.61
C SER A 426 8.31 -19.25 -45.47
N VAL A 427 7.09 -18.75 -45.30
CA VAL A 427 6.66 -17.46 -45.87
C VAL A 427 7.40 -16.27 -45.25
N LEU A 428 8.05 -16.47 -44.11
CA LEU A 428 8.82 -15.45 -43.38
C LEU A 428 10.29 -15.40 -43.82
N GLY A 429 10.78 -16.40 -44.55
CA GLY A 429 12.17 -16.51 -45.02
C GLY A 429 12.45 -15.78 -46.34
N ARG A 430 11.47 -15.10 -46.94
CA ARG A 430 11.61 -14.40 -48.23
C ARG A 430 11.97 -12.91 -48.13
N TYR A 431 12.42 -12.43 -46.97
CA TYR A 431 12.95 -11.07 -46.77
C TYR A 431 14.21 -11.08 -45.90
#